data_AF-A0A6G3LET9-F1
#
_entry.id   AF-A0A6G3LET9-F1
#
_cell.length_a   1.000
_cell.length_b   1.000
_cell.length_c   1.000
_cell.angle_alpha   90.00
_cell.angle_beta   90.00
_cell.angle_gamma   90.00
#
_symmetry.space_group_name_H-M   'P 1'
#
loop_
_entity.id
_entity.type
_entity.pdbx_description
1 polymer ?
#
loop_
_entity_poly.entity_id
_entity_poly.type
_entity_poly.pdbx_seq_one_letter_code
_entity_poly.pdbx_strand_id
1 'polypeptide(L)'
;MPPAGSGEKQKSQKEKRIRIRYSSAKPGQLMLNSSLAKELGIREKAEIVVAGKKKFSFSVIIDDSVPPNVVYANTDFMKENGIADNTIATLRAA
;
A
#
# COMPACT_ATOMS: atom_id res chain seq x y z
N MET A 1 -17.03 40.80 15.81
CA MET A 1 -17.07 39.36 16.12
C MET A 1 -16.17 38.65 15.10
N PRO A 2 -15.21 37.81 15.51
CA PRO A 2 -14.19 37.29 14.61
C PRO A 2 -14.78 36.23 13.63
N PRO A 3 -14.34 36.17 12.36
CA PRO A 3 -14.61 35.03 11.50
C PRO A 3 -13.65 33.90 11.91
N ALA A 4 -14.17 32.93 12.64
CA ALA A 4 -13.40 31.78 13.10
C ALA A 4 -13.47 30.64 12.07
N GLY A 5 -12.30 30.25 11.55
CA GLY A 5 -12.05 28.85 11.20
C GLY A 5 -12.04 28.51 9.71
N SER A 6 -10.99 28.93 9.00
CA SER A 6 -10.39 28.07 7.98
C SER A 6 -10.00 26.74 8.66
N GLY A 7 -10.56 25.62 8.20
CA GLY A 7 -10.35 24.31 8.85
C GLY A 7 -10.37 23.17 7.84
N GLU A 8 -9.20 22.96 7.23
CA GLU A 8 -8.71 21.64 6.82
C GLU A 8 -9.53 20.92 5.73
N LYS A 9 -9.14 21.16 4.47
CA LYS A 9 -9.09 20.07 3.49
C LYS A 9 -8.24 18.96 4.10
N GLN A 10 -8.86 18.07 4.87
CA GLN A 10 -8.25 16.83 5.30
C GLN A 10 -8.05 16.02 4.03
N LYS A 11 -6.92 16.28 3.34
CA LYS A 11 -6.27 15.30 2.48
C LYS A 11 -6.03 14.14 3.42
N SER A 12 -7.02 13.26 3.50
CA SER A 12 -6.97 12.01 4.21
C SER A 12 -5.79 11.29 3.57
N GLN A 13 -4.60 11.47 4.13
CA GLN A 13 -3.46 10.62 3.82
C GLN A 13 -3.88 9.28 4.40
N LYS A 14 -4.61 8.53 3.58
CA LYS A 14 -5.09 7.20 3.87
C LYS A 14 -3.82 6.37 3.84
N GLU A 15 -3.13 6.34 4.96
CA GLU A 15 -2.01 5.46 5.21
C GLU A 15 -2.58 4.28 5.96
N LYS A 16 -2.68 3.13 5.29
CA LYS A 16 -3.19 1.92 5.92
C LYS A 16 -2.03 0.97 6.17
N ARG A 17 -1.92 0.52 7.42
CA ARG A 17 -1.02 -0.58 7.78
C ARG A 17 -1.67 -1.88 7.32
N ILE A 18 -0.99 -2.57 6.45
CA ILE A 18 -1.44 -3.79 5.79
C ILE A 18 -0.39 -4.88 6.00
N ARG A 19 -0.80 -6.13 5.80
CA ARG A 19 0.12 -7.25 5.84
C ARG A 19 0.51 -7.63 4.43
N ILE A 20 1.80 -7.71 4.18
CA ILE A 20 2.30 -8.23 2.92
C ILE A 20 2.49 -9.74 3.06
N ARG A 21 1.95 -10.48 2.10
CA ARG A 21 2.27 -11.87 1.82
C ARG A 21 3.04 -11.96 0.52
N TYR A 22 3.92 -12.95 0.38
CA TYR A 22 4.46 -13.21 -0.96
C TYR A 22 3.40 -13.93 -1.77
N SER A 23 3.32 -13.58 -3.05
CA SER A 23 2.70 -14.44 -4.04
C SER A 23 3.60 -14.49 -5.26
N SER A 24 3.26 -15.36 -6.20
CA SER A 24 3.95 -15.47 -7.49
C SER A 24 3.66 -14.28 -8.42
N ALA A 25 3.49 -13.08 -7.86
CA ALA A 25 3.29 -11.82 -8.56
C ALA A 25 4.55 -11.43 -9.36
N LYS A 26 4.39 -10.70 -10.46
CA LYS A 26 5.51 -10.30 -11.31
C LYS A 26 6.43 -9.30 -10.60
N PRO A 27 7.75 -9.28 -10.92
CA PRO A 27 8.67 -8.26 -10.42
C PRO A 27 8.25 -6.86 -10.84
N GLY A 28 8.30 -5.91 -9.89
CA GLY A 28 7.88 -4.52 -10.10
C GLY A 28 6.38 -4.27 -9.97
N GLN A 29 5.58 -5.30 -9.67
CA GLN A 29 4.13 -5.20 -9.50
C GLN A 29 3.69 -5.73 -8.13
N LEU A 30 2.65 -5.12 -7.59
CA LEU A 30 2.07 -5.47 -6.30
C LEU A 30 0.59 -5.77 -6.48
N MET A 31 0.12 -6.91 -6.01
CA MET A 31 -1.30 -7.25 -6.09
C MET A 31 -2.00 -6.85 -4.80
N LEU A 32 -3.06 -6.06 -4.93
CA LEU A 32 -3.90 -5.67 -3.80
C LEU A 32 -5.36 -5.60 -4.21
N ASN A 33 -6.26 -5.66 -3.23
CA ASN A 33 -7.68 -5.66 -3.51
C ASN A 33 -8.18 -4.32 -4.05
N SER A 34 -9.16 -4.33 -4.96
CA SER A 34 -9.78 -3.10 -5.51
C SER A 34 -10.35 -2.20 -4.42
N SER A 35 -10.94 -2.81 -3.39
CA SER A 35 -11.48 -2.11 -2.22
C SER A 35 -10.39 -1.40 -1.43
N LEU A 36 -9.20 -2.01 -1.30
CA LEU A 36 -8.03 -1.44 -0.63
C LEU A 36 -7.43 -0.30 -1.47
N ALA A 37 -7.32 -0.49 -2.79
CA ALA A 37 -6.88 0.53 -3.73
C ALA A 37 -7.79 1.77 -3.66
N LYS A 38 -9.11 1.54 -3.70
CA LYS A 38 -10.14 2.59 -3.64
C LYS A 38 -10.23 3.25 -2.26
N GLU A 39 -10.05 2.47 -1.18
CA GLU A 39 -9.97 2.98 0.19
C GLU A 39 -8.79 3.93 0.33
N LEU A 40 -7.63 3.58 -0.22
CA LEU A 40 -6.41 4.40 -0.18
C LEU A 40 -6.35 5.52 -1.22
N GLY A 41 -7.09 5.39 -2.33
CA GLY A 41 -7.04 6.32 -3.46
C GLY A 41 -5.92 6.01 -4.47
N ILE A 42 -5.42 4.77 -4.48
CA ILE A 42 -4.42 4.28 -5.43
C ILE A 42 -5.13 3.93 -6.74
N ARG A 43 -4.64 4.47 -7.86
CA ARG A 43 -5.17 4.19 -9.20
C ARG A 43 -4.32 3.16 -9.95
N GLU A 44 -3.04 3.43 -10.09
CA GLU A 44 -2.12 2.61 -10.90
C GLU A 44 -0.76 2.42 -10.22
N LYS A 45 -0.35 3.39 -9.40
CA LYS A 45 0.91 3.36 -8.66
C LYS A 45 0.64 3.59 -7.19
N ALA A 46 1.32 2.81 -6.36
CA ALA A 46 1.31 3.01 -4.92
C ALA A 46 2.72 3.00 -4.39
N GLU A 47 2.88 3.63 -3.24
CA GLU A 47 4.13 3.58 -2.53
C GLU A 47 3.94 2.80 -1.23
N ILE A 48 4.88 1.90 -0.98
CA ILE A 48 4.82 0.96 0.12
C ILE A 48 6.04 1.17 0.97
N VAL A 49 5.81 1.39 2.26
CA VAL A 49 6.86 1.47 3.25
C VAL A 49 6.87 0.18 4.05
N VAL A 50 7.87 -0.65 3.83
CA VAL A 50 8.03 -1.91 4.55
C VAL A 50 8.88 -1.70 5.78
N ALA A 51 8.40 -2.20 6.93
CA ALA A 51 9.08 -2.13 8.23
C ALA A 51 9.54 -0.70 8.62
N GLY A 52 8.86 0.35 8.12
CA GLY A 52 9.17 1.75 8.41
C GLY A 52 10.54 2.25 7.92
N LYS A 53 11.32 1.41 7.23
CA LYS A 53 12.70 1.72 6.82
C LYS A 53 12.86 1.84 5.32
N LYS A 54 12.07 1.09 4.54
CA LYS A 54 12.26 1.02 3.10
C LYS A 54 10.98 1.39 2.36
N LYS A 55 11.05 2.46 1.57
CA LYS A 55 9.96 2.98 0.74
C LYS A 55 10.20 2.60 -0.70
N PHE A 56 9.17 2.08 -1.37
CA PHE A 56 9.27 1.68 -2.76
C PHE A 56 7.97 2.01 -3.49
N SER A 57 8.11 2.55 -4.69
CA SER A 57 7.01 2.80 -5.61
C SER A 57 6.86 1.64 -6.58
N PHE A 58 5.67 1.04 -6.61
CA PHE A 58 5.37 -0.07 -7.51
C PHE A 58 4.06 0.16 -8.24
N SER A 59 3.92 -0.53 -9.38
CA SER A 59 2.63 -0.58 -10.06
C SER A 59 1.70 -1.53 -9.31
N VAL A 60 0.47 -1.09 -9.12
CA VAL A 60 -0.56 -1.84 -8.42
C VAL A 60 -1.41 -2.60 -9.41
N ILE A 61 -1.49 -3.90 -9.22
CA ILE A 61 -2.44 -4.78 -9.88
C ILE A 61 -3.60 -4.96 -8.91
N ILE A 62 -4.78 -4.58 -9.37
CA ILE A 62 -6.01 -4.81 -8.64
C ILE A 62 -6.44 -6.25 -8.90
N ASP A 63 -6.48 -7.05 -7.84
CA ASP A 63 -6.91 -8.44 -7.92
C ASP A 63 -7.84 -8.76 -6.75
N ASP A 64 -9.04 -9.29 -7.06
CA ASP A 64 -10.08 -9.53 -6.06
C ASP A 64 -9.83 -10.82 -5.25
N SER A 65 -8.87 -11.65 -5.66
CA SER A 65 -8.42 -12.81 -4.88
C SER A 65 -7.65 -12.40 -3.62
N VAL A 66 -7.20 -11.15 -3.55
CA VAL A 66 -6.48 -10.62 -2.38
C VAL A 66 -7.47 -10.05 -1.37
N PRO A 67 -7.37 -10.38 -0.07
CA PRO A 67 -8.18 -9.74 0.97
C PRO A 67 -7.90 -8.23 1.09
N PRO A 68 -8.88 -7.40 1.51
CA PRO A 68 -8.70 -5.95 1.65
C PRO A 68 -7.75 -5.52 2.79
N ASN A 69 -7.22 -6.44 3.58
CA ASN A 69 -6.23 -6.16 4.63
C ASN A 69 -4.86 -6.83 4.36
N VAL A 70 -4.73 -7.49 3.21
CA VAL A 70 -3.55 -8.22 2.80
C VAL A 70 -3.13 -7.72 1.42
N VAL A 71 -1.83 -7.77 1.16
CA VAL A 71 -1.27 -7.42 -0.14
C VAL A 71 -0.30 -8.50 -0.55
N TYR A 72 -0.33 -8.88 -1.82
CA TYR A 72 0.68 -9.77 -2.36
C TYR A 72 1.81 -8.97 -2.99
N ALA A 73 3.01 -9.15 -2.45
CA ALA A 73 4.23 -8.65 -3.06
C ALA A 73 5.00 -9.76 -3.75
N ASN A 74 5.84 -9.38 -4.71
CA ASN A 74 6.71 -10.31 -5.38
C ASN A 74 7.77 -10.89 -4.44
N THR A 75 8.12 -12.15 -4.66
CA THR A 75 9.20 -12.88 -4.00
C THR A 75 10.58 -12.22 -4.19
N ASP A 76 10.85 -11.58 -5.33
CA ASP A 76 12.11 -10.88 -5.59
C ASP A 76 12.28 -9.68 -4.64
N PHE A 77 11.23 -8.87 -4.51
CA PHE A 77 11.18 -7.77 -3.56
C PHE A 77 11.38 -8.27 -2.13
N MET A 78 10.74 -9.39 -1.77
CA MET A 78 10.90 -9.98 -0.46
C MET A 78 12.33 -10.49 -0.21
N LYS A 79 12.96 -11.12 -1.19
CA LYS A 79 14.36 -11.57 -1.09
C LYS A 79 15.33 -10.41 -0.98
N GLU A 80 15.21 -9.43 -1.87
CA GLU A 80 16.05 -8.22 -1.87
C GLU A 80 15.91 -7.45 -0.55
N ASN A 81 14.70 -7.46 0.02
CA ASN A 81 14.41 -6.68 1.20
C ASN A 81 14.46 -7.45 2.52
N GLY A 82 14.62 -8.77 2.49
CA GLY A 82 14.57 -9.64 3.67
C GLY A 82 13.20 -9.67 4.34
N ILE A 83 12.13 -9.55 3.55
CA ILE A 83 10.75 -9.47 4.04
C ILE A 83 10.24 -10.88 4.30
N ALA A 84 9.86 -11.16 5.54
CA ALA A 84 9.24 -12.43 5.93
C ALA A 84 7.76 -12.48 5.53
N ASP A 85 7.18 -13.68 5.52
CA ASP A 85 5.72 -13.83 5.47
C ASP A 85 5.06 -13.02 6.60
N ASN A 86 3.89 -12.45 6.34
CA ASN A 86 3.14 -11.65 7.32
C ASN A 86 3.80 -10.31 7.71
N THR A 87 4.72 -9.79 6.91
CA THR A 87 5.37 -8.52 7.23
C THR A 87 4.37 -7.36 7.21
N ILE A 88 4.51 -6.47 8.20
CA ILE A 88 3.73 -5.24 8.29
C ILE A 88 4.34 -4.19 7.35
N ALA A 89 3.50 -3.64 6.48
CA ALA A 89 3.86 -2.51 5.65
C ALA A 89 2.82 -1.41 5.75
N THR A 90 3.27 -0.18 5.51
CA THR A 90 2.40 0.98 5.38
C THR A 90 2.22 1.25 3.90
N LEU A 91 0.98 1.17 3.43
CA LEU A 91 0.65 1.51 2.06
C LEU A 91 0.16 2.97 2.03
N ARG A 92 0.75 3.77 1.13
CA ARG A 92 0.38 5.16 0.91
C ARG A 92 0.06 5.39 -0.56
N ALA A 93 -0.96 6.22 -0.81
CA ALA A 93 -1.22 6.72 -2.15
C ALA A 93 -0.08 7.67 -2.56
N ALA A 94 0.43 7.49 -3.77
CA ALA A 94 1.43 8.33 -4.40
C ALA A 94 0.78 9.35 -5.35
#